data_AF-A0A179BX24-F1
#
_entry.id   AF-A0A179BX24-F1
#
_cell.length_a   1.000
_cell.length_b   1.000
_cell.length_c   1.000
_cell.angle_alpha   90.00
_cell.angle_beta   90.00
_cell.angle_gamma   90.00
#
_symmetry.space_group_name_H-M   'P 1'
#
loop_
_entity.id
_entity.type
_entity.pdbx_description
1 polymer ?
#
loop_
_entity_poly.entity_id
_entity_poly.type
_entity_poly.pdbx_seq_one_letter_code
_entity_poly.pdbx_strand_id
1 'polypeptide(L)'
;MFELAQNYPPSDPGTDAPWRTIDFRTPQGADAYILALRDYAFDGMIEADFKPEASSGRRWYHMPMMNFGPVSREFVHGLTEERAVTGPELGLKPGTRIRNFAVGFYNAAAATTIGKVWASDDPNLINTSFPAGSMSFKILFSAVKPSDFADGVDRLAGAPTWQIYENGQTIDLRLMQMDVAAAAPDTQTGWVFGTLAYDASVPDPSPWRRMRPVGLSWGNDEGVKPSEVSAGLKTLHETVVSSLAPAYAAQHLGWAGRMNGPVDNPISGCISCHGTAQSPRAPIFPVAGCTSEDQKLHWFRNLPGTVAFGLVDQTTCQAVQSTDPIVALDYSLQMAVAVQNVIQFHDVNPCSGQNITQPRIFRVWKGDFPVGGEIPPENERIHR
;
A
#
# COMPACT_ATOMS: atom_id res chain seq x y z
N MET A 1 -17.56 6.58 14.08
CA MET A 1 -16.31 7.38 14.06
C MET A 1 -15.16 6.41 14.15
N PHE A 2 -14.09 6.67 13.41
CA PHE A 2 -12.94 5.78 13.32
C PHE A 2 -12.19 5.68 14.65
N GLU A 3 -11.82 4.46 15.03
CA GLU A 3 -10.94 4.19 16.16
C GLU A 3 -9.61 3.59 15.67
N LEU A 4 -8.51 4.24 16.06
CA LEU A 4 -7.19 3.77 15.69
C LEU A 4 -6.78 2.55 16.54
N ALA A 5 -6.88 1.36 15.96
CA ALA A 5 -6.33 0.14 16.56
C ALA A 5 -4.77 0.16 16.61
N GLN A 6 -4.22 0.68 17.71
CA GLN A 6 -2.77 0.91 17.90
C GLN A 6 -2.17 0.19 19.13
N ASN A 7 -2.91 -0.75 19.74
CA ASN A 7 -2.43 -1.51 20.89
C ASN A 7 -1.47 -2.64 20.45
N TYR A 8 -0.34 -2.26 19.85
CA TYR A 8 0.58 -3.18 19.18
C TYR A 8 1.14 -4.23 20.15
N PRO A 9 1.26 -5.50 19.72
CA PRO A 9 1.79 -6.55 20.57
C PRO A 9 3.30 -6.32 20.84
N PRO A 10 3.77 -6.52 22.09
CA PRO A 10 5.18 -6.29 22.44
C PRO A 10 6.12 -7.33 21.83
N SER A 11 5.60 -8.49 21.43
CA SER A 11 6.33 -9.59 20.80
C SER A 11 5.46 -10.30 19.78
N ASP A 12 6.09 -10.99 18.83
CA ASP A 12 5.40 -11.78 17.81
C ASP A 12 4.59 -12.90 18.48
N PRO A 13 3.25 -12.92 18.36
CA PRO A 13 2.45 -13.97 18.98
C PRO A 13 2.67 -15.35 18.34
N GLY A 14 3.39 -15.45 17.21
CA GLY A 14 3.72 -16.70 16.53
C GLY A 14 3.29 -16.75 15.06
N THR A 15 3.41 -17.91 14.42
CA THR A 15 3.23 -18.09 12.97
C THR A 15 1.79 -18.41 12.56
N ASP A 16 0.83 -17.57 12.91
CA ASP A 16 -0.52 -17.64 12.30
C ASP A 16 -0.44 -17.10 10.87
N ALA A 17 0.03 -17.95 9.96
CA ALA A 17 0.34 -17.61 8.57
C ALA A 17 0.09 -18.82 7.64
N PRO A 18 -1.17 -19.27 7.50
CA PRO A 18 -1.51 -20.51 6.79
C PRO A 18 -1.11 -20.51 5.30
N TRP A 19 -0.96 -19.32 4.68
CA TRP A 19 -0.53 -19.19 3.29
C TRP A 19 0.92 -19.64 3.05
N ARG A 20 1.77 -19.73 4.09
CA ARG A 20 3.19 -20.04 3.95
C ARG A 20 3.49 -21.43 3.39
N THR A 21 2.52 -22.34 3.39
CA THR A 21 2.67 -23.68 2.82
C THR A 21 2.27 -23.77 1.35
N ILE A 22 1.79 -22.67 0.76
CA ILE A 22 1.32 -22.62 -0.62
C ILE A 22 2.46 -22.12 -1.53
N ASP A 23 2.79 -22.91 -2.56
CA ASP A 23 3.75 -22.48 -3.58
C ASP A 23 3.08 -21.51 -4.57
N PHE A 24 3.29 -20.21 -4.35
CA PHE A 24 2.71 -19.13 -5.16
C PHE A 24 3.37 -18.94 -6.53
N ARG A 25 4.43 -19.69 -6.87
CA ARG A 25 5.19 -19.50 -8.13
C ARG A 25 4.56 -20.17 -9.35
N THR A 26 3.46 -20.90 -9.15
CA THR A 26 2.65 -21.48 -10.23
C THR A 26 1.36 -20.67 -10.39
N PRO A 27 0.72 -20.65 -11.58
CA PRO A 27 -0.54 -19.93 -11.77
C PRO A 27 -1.63 -20.34 -10.76
N GLN A 28 -1.83 -21.64 -10.56
CA GLN A 28 -2.84 -22.16 -9.62
C GLN A 28 -2.45 -21.87 -8.17
N GLY A 29 -1.17 -21.97 -7.84
CA GLY A 29 -0.66 -21.69 -6.51
C GLY A 29 -0.73 -20.20 -6.16
N ALA A 30 -0.53 -19.30 -7.13
CA ALA A 30 -0.70 -17.87 -6.96
C ALA A 30 -2.15 -17.52 -6.58
N ASP A 31 -3.12 -18.08 -7.33
CA ASP A 31 -4.55 -17.92 -7.02
C ASP A 31 -4.89 -18.46 -5.62
N ALA A 32 -4.38 -19.64 -5.27
CA ALA A 32 -4.60 -20.23 -3.95
C ALA A 32 -3.99 -19.36 -2.83
N TYR A 33 -2.78 -18.84 -3.04
CA TYR A 33 -2.06 -18.02 -2.06
C TYR A 33 -2.79 -16.70 -1.78
N ILE A 34 -3.17 -15.96 -2.83
CA ILE A 34 -3.86 -14.67 -2.66
C ILE A 34 -5.27 -14.85 -2.09
N LEU A 35 -5.98 -15.92 -2.43
CA LEU A 35 -7.27 -16.24 -1.82
C LEU A 35 -7.12 -16.61 -0.34
N ALA A 36 -6.06 -17.34 0.03
CA ALA A 36 -5.76 -17.62 1.43
C ALA A 36 -5.47 -16.34 2.24
N LEU A 37 -4.76 -15.38 1.67
CA LEU A 37 -4.54 -14.06 2.28
C LEU A 37 -5.85 -13.27 2.43
N ARG A 38 -6.69 -13.25 1.39
CA ARG A 38 -8.02 -12.61 1.42
C ARG A 38 -8.89 -13.21 2.52
N ASP A 39 -8.97 -14.53 2.57
CA ASP A 39 -9.83 -15.22 3.53
C ASP A 39 -9.32 -15.06 4.96
N TYR A 40 -8.00 -15.05 5.14
CA TYR A 40 -7.36 -14.71 6.41
C TYR A 40 -7.69 -13.27 6.87
N ALA A 41 -7.68 -12.30 5.94
CA ALA A 41 -8.02 -10.91 6.21
C ALA A 41 -9.49 -10.71 6.61
N PHE A 42 -10.39 -11.42 5.93
CA PHE A 42 -11.83 -11.27 6.09
C PHE A 42 -12.41 -11.98 7.32
N ASP A 43 -11.73 -12.98 7.85
CA ASP A 43 -12.15 -13.72 9.04
C ASP A 43 -12.36 -12.77 10.24
N GLY A 44 -13.63 -12.57 10.63
CA GLY A 44 -14.07 -11.65 11.68
C GLY A 44 -14.16 -10.18 11.29
N MET A 45 -13.39 -9.74 10.28
CA MET A 45 -13.36 -8.34 9.85
C MET A 45 -14.60 -7.94 9.05
N ILE A 46 -15.20 -8.84 8.27
CA ILE A 46 -16.44 -8.52 7.52
C ILE A 46 -17.57 -8.21 8.50
N GLU A 47 -17.78 -9.07 9.49
CA GLU A 47 -18.85 -8.94 10.50
C GLU A 47 -18.65 -7.69 11.38
N ALA A 48 -17.39 -7.30 11.59
CA ALA A 48 -17.02 -6.10 12.31
C ALA A 48 -17.04 -4.81 11.46
N ASP A 49 -17.44 -4.88 10.17
CA ASP A 49 -17.40 -3.74 9.25
C ASP A 49 -15.98 -3.10 9.21
N PHE A 50 -14.97 -3.96 9.22
CA PHE A 50 -13.54 -3.63 9.24
C PHE A 50 -13.11 -2.70 10.38
N LYS A 51 -13.78 -2.78 11.53
CA LYS A 51 -13.39 -2.15 12.80
C LYS A 51 -12.61 -3.16 13.65
N PRO A 52 -11.27 -3.08 13.74
CA PRO A 52 -10.48 -4.10 14.42
C PRO A 52 -10.86 -4.32 15.88
N GLU A 53 -11.33 -3.29 16.57
CA GLU A 53 -11.81 -3.33 17.96
C GLU A 53 -13.09 -4.15 18.14
N ALA A 54 -13.88 -4.33 17.07
CA ALA A 54 -15.11 -5.11 17.05
C ALA A 54 -14.95 -6.51 16.43
N SER A 55 -13.78 -6.80 15.84
CA SER A 55 -13.51 -8.08 15.17
C SER A 55 -13.44 -9.23 16.17
N SER A 56 -14.23 -10.28 15.92
CA SER A 56 -14.08 -11.55 16.60
C SER A 56 -13.00 -12.38 15.90
N GLY A 57 -11.96 -12.79 16.64
CA GLY A 57 -10.91 -13.64 16.11
C GLY A 57 -9.55 -12.95 16.09
N ARG A 58 -8.98 -12.75 14.90
CA ARG A 58 -7.65 -12.16 14.75
C ARG A 58 -7.69 -10.66 15.02
N ARG A 59 -6.73 -10.18 15.80
CA ARG A 59 -6.52 -8.75 15.99
C ARG A 59 -5.82 -8.15 14.77
N TRP A 60 -6.32 -7.01 14.35
CA TRP A 60 -5.76 -6.17 13.30
C TRP A 60 -5.38 -4.81 13.86
N TYR A 61 -4.40 -4.19 13.23
CA TYR A 61 -3.82 -2.93 13.67
C TYR A 61 -3.67 -1.97 12.51
N HIS A 62 -3.66 -0.68 12.80
CA HIS A 62 -3.45 0.37 11.81
C HIS A 62 -2.04 0.96 11.95
N MET A 63 -1.49 1.54 10.89
CA MET A 63 -0.31 2.41 11.01
C MET A 63 -0.70 3.70 11.77
N PRO A 64 0.06 4.21 12.74
CA PRO A 64 -0.27 5.46 13.43
C PRO A 64 0.18 6.67 12.59
N MET A 65 -0.05 7.89 13.09
CA MET A 65 0.49 9.14 12.52
C MET A 65 0.12 9.40 11.05
N MET A 66 -1.06 8.96 10.62
CA MET A 66 -1.63 9.26 9.29
C MET A 66 -2.80 10.25 9.37
N ASN A 67 -2.87 11.07 10.42
CA ASN A 67 -3.90 12.09 10.65
C ASN A 67 -3.51 13.47 10.09
N PHE A 68 -2.27 13.63 9.62
CA PHE A 68 -1.74 14.89 9.10
C PHE A 68 -1.36 14.79 7.62
N GLY A 69 -1.43 15.93 6.93
CA GLY A 69 -0.94 16.10 5.57
C GLY A 69 -1.96 15.74 4.48
N PRO A 70 -1.53 15.74 3.20
CA PRO A 70 -2.40 15.54 2.04
C PRO A 70 -3.00 14.13 1.94
N VAL A 71 -2.49 13.18 2.73
CA VAL A 71 -2.96 11.79 2.81
C VAL A 71 -3.52 11.47 4.20
N SER A 72 -4.08 12.49 4.87
CA SER A 72 -4.69 12.34 6.18
C SER A 72 -5.94 11.45 6.13
N ARG A 73 -6.19 10.75 7.24
CA ARG A 73 -7.39 9.92 7.40
C ARG A 73 -8.66 10.77 7.54
N GLU A 74 -9.72 10.35 6.87
CA GLU A 74 -11.06 10.83 7.18
C GLU A 74 -11.60 10.19 8.48
N PHE A 75 -12.55 10.85 9.14
CA PHE A 75 -12.91 10.58 10.53
C PHE A 75 -13.94 9.45 10.72
N VAL A 76 -14.60 8.95 9.68
CA VAL A 76 -15.65 7.94 9.79
C VAL A 76 -15.08 6.53 9.82
N HIS A 77 -14.27 6.20 8.81
CA HIS A 77 -13.70 4.88 8.55
C HIS A 77 -12.16 4.86 8.58
N GLY A 78 -11.51 6.02 8.71
CA GLY A 78 -10.05 6.11 8.75
C GLY A 78 -9.40 5.96 7.37
N LEU A 79 -10.15 6.24 6.30
CA LEU A 79 -9.67 6.12 4.93
C LEU A 79 -8.69 7.26 4.56
N THR A 80 -7.66 6.95 3.80
CA THR A 80 -6.79 7.93 3.12
C THR A 80 -7.19 8.06 1.65
N GLU A 81 -7.13 9.27 1.10
CA GLU A 81 -7.34 9.45 -0.34
C GLU A 81 -6.17 8.88 -1.14
N GLU A 82 -6.50 8.07 -2.16
CA GLU A 82 -5.57 7.39 -3.05
C GLU A 82 -5.48 8.12 -4.40
N ARG A 83 -4.72 7.56 -5.35
CA ARG A 83 -4.64 8.11 -6.70
C ARG A 83 -6.03 8.23 -7.31
N ALA A 84 -6.34 9.40 -7.85
CA ALA A 84 -7.51 9.55 -8.69
C ALA A 84 -7.30 8.89 -10.06
N VAL A 85 -8.33 8.22 -10.56
CA VAL A 85 -8.33 7.59 -11.89
C VAL A 85 -9.05 8.53 -12.85
N THR A 86 -8.51 8.70 -14.06
CA THR A 86 -9.13 9.57 -15.08
C THR A 86 -9.43 8.79 -16.35
N GLY A 87 -10.65 8.91 -16.87
CA GLY A 87 -11.04 8.23 -18.09
C GLY A 87 -10.15 8.59 -19.28
N PRO A 88 -9.80 7.62 -20.14
CA PRO A 88 -10.51 6.35 -20.34
C PRO A 88 -10.04 5.15 -19.49
N GLU A 89 -9.19 5.37 -18.48
CA GLU A 89 -8.78 4.31 -17.55
C GLU A 89 -9.98 3.53 -16.99
N LEU A 90 -9.83 2.22 -16.82
CA LEU A 90 -10.86 1.30 -16.27
C LEU A 90 -12.20 1.29 -17.03
N GLY A 91 -12.26 1.80 -18.26
CA GLY A 91 -13.49 1.91 -19.05
C GLY A 91 -14.37 3.12 -18.68
N LEU A 92 -13.81 4.11 -17.99
CA LEU A 92 -14.48 5.37 -17.70
C LEU A 92 -14.66 6.23 -18.96
N LYS A 93 -15.64 7.13 -18.93
CA LYS A 93 -15.81 8.15 -19.97
C LYS A 93 -14.59 9.08 -20.03
N PRO A 94 -14.11 9.49 -21.22
CA PRO A 94 -12.98 10.40 -21.35
C PRO A 94 -13.17 11.68 -20.52
N GLY A 95 -12.15 12.05 -19.72
CA GLY A 95 -12.17 13.26 -18.89
C GLY A 95 -12.90 13.11 -17.54
N THR A 96 -13.61 12.00 -17.29
CA THR A 96 -14.18 11.73 -15.96
C THR A 96 -13.07 11.42 -14.97
N ARG A 97 -12.98 12.21 -13.89
CA ARG A 97 -12.01 12.00 -12.81
C ARG A 97 -12.71 11.44 -11.56
N ILE A 98 -12.24 10.29 -11.10
CA ILE A 98 -12.80 9.57 -9.95
C ILE A 98 -11.82 9.59 -8.78
N ARG A 99 -12.33 9.85 -7.58
CA ARG A 99 -11.56 9.76 -6.32
C ARG A 99 -11.65 8.34 -5.77
N ASN A 100 -10.57 7.90 -5.15
CA ASN A 100 -10.47 6.58 -4.54
C ASN A 100 -9.92 6.72 -3.13
N PHE A 101 -10.31 5.80 -2.24
CA PHE A 101 -10.05 5.90 -0.81
C PHE A 101 -9.71 4.52 -0.27
N ALA A 102 -8.85 4.46 0.74
CA ALA A 102 -8.42 3.18 1.24
C ALA A 102 -8.02 3.19 2.71
N VAL A 103 -8.09 2.03 3.35
CA VAL A 103 -7.62 1.82 4.72
C VAL A 103 -6.81 0.53 4.77
N GLY A 104 -5.68 0.60 5.47
CA GLY A 104 -4.70 -0.48 5.57
C GLY A 104 -4.67 -1.08 6.98
N PHE A 105 -4.51 -2.40 7.04
CA PHE A 105 -4.50 -3.20 8.25
C PHE A 105 -3.26 -4.09 8.28
N TYR A 106 -2.72 -4.29 9.48
CA TYR A 106 -1.55 -5.11 9.75
C TYR A 106 -1.93 -6.21 10.74
N ASN A 107 -1.54 -7.45 10.45
CA ASN A 107 -1.74 -8.53 11.40
C ASN A 107 -0.80 -8.38 12.62
N ALA A 108 -0.99 -9.22 13.63
CA ALA A 108 -0.24 -9.11 14.87
C ALA A 108 1.29 -9.26 14.68
N ALA A 109 1.76 -10.15 13.80
CA ALA A 109 3.18 -10.28 13.49
C ALA A 109 3.75 -8.98 12.93
N ALA A 110 3.08 -8.37 11.94
CA ALA A 110 3.51 -7.11 11.35
C ALA A 110 3.45 -5.94 12.35
N ALA A 111 2.43 -5.94 13.20
CA ALA A 111 2.22 -4.92 14.21
C ALA A 111 3.35 -4.86 15.27
N THR A 112 4.10 -5.95 15.49
CA THR A 112 5.27 -5.90 16.38
C THR A 112 6.34 -4.94 15.90
N THR A 113 6.58 -4.87 14.59
CA THR A 113 7.54 -3.95 13.99
C THR A 113 7.04 -2.53 14.11
N ILE A 114 5.75 -2.29 13.86
CA ILE A 114 5.11 -0.98 14.05
C ILE A 114 5.26 -0.52 15.50
N GLY A 115 4.98 -1.40 16.47
CA GLY A 115 5.14 -1.11 17.90
C GLY A 115 6.57 -0.80 18.32
N LYS A 116 7.58 -1.43 17.70
CA LYS A 116 9.00 -1.11 17.94
C LYS A 116 9.39 0.25 17.38
N VAL A 117 8.92 0.58 16.17
CA VAL A 117 9.16 1.89 15.56
C VAL A 117 8.52 2.98 16.41
N TRP A 118 7.28 2.78 16.87
CA TRP A 118 6.50 3.77 17.62
C TRP A 118 6.44 3.52 19.13
N ALA A 119 7.53 2.99 19.70
CA ALA A 119 7.65 2.79 21.15
C ALA A 119 7.81 4.10 21.94
N SER A 120 8.07 5.21 21.25
CA SER A 120 8.15 6.57 21.78
C SER A 120 7.57 7.58 20.78
N ASP A 121 7.47 8.85 21.18
CA ASP A 121 7.01 9.96 20.34
C ASP A 121 7.81 10.09 19.03
N ASP A 122 9.12 9.91 19.12
CA ASP A 122 10.00 9.87 17.96
C ASP A 122 10.15 8.42 17.46
N PRO A 123 10.08 8.17 16.14
CA PRO A 123 10.20 6.83 15.61
C PRO A 123 11.63 6.29 15.77
N ASN A 124 11.74 5.02 16.16
CA ASN A 124 13.00 4.28 16.16
C ASN A 124 13.16 3.49 14.85
N LEU A 125 14.06 3.95 13.98
CA LEU A 125 14.27 3.35 12.66
C LEU A 125 15.48 2.39 12.62
N ILE A 126 15.99 1.94 13.77
CA ILE A 126 17.09 0.97 13.82
C ILE A 126 16.67 -0.39 13.24
N ASN A 127 15.44 -0.81 13.50
CA ASN A 127 14.90 -2.09 13.02
C ASN A 127 13.46 -1.92 12.54
N THR A 128 13.32 -1.82 11.22
CA THR A 128 12.07 -1.59 10.51
C THR A 128 11.59 -2.84 9.78
N SER A 129 12.28 -3.97 9.95
CA SER A 129 11.96 -5.22 9.26
C SER A 129 10.74 -5.90 9.87
N PHE A 130 9.84 -6.36 9.02
CA PHE A 130 8.67 -7.16 9.36
C PHE A 130 9.05 -8.65 9.44
N PRO A 131 8.70 -9.36 10.51
CA PRO A 131 9.05 -10.77 10.66
C PRO A 131 8.28 -11.68 9.70
N ALA A 132 8.77 -12.90 9.49
CA ALA A 132 8.05 -13.93 8.73
C ALA A 132 6.65 -14.18 9.31
N GLY A 133 5.64 -14.28 8.46
CA GLY A 133 4.24 -14.35 8.90
C GLY A 133 3.57 -12.97 9.05
N SER A 134 4.31 -11.88 8.86
CA SER A 134 3.72 -10.56 8.67
C SER A 134 2.84 -10.55 7.44
N MET A 135 1.67 -9.94 7.59
CA MET A 135 0.70 -9.75 6.53
C MET A 135 0.02 -8.39 6.74
N SER A 136 -0.11 -7.65 5.65
CA SER A 136 -0.97 -6.48 5.59
C SER A 136 -1.99 -6.62 4.48
N PHE A 137 -3.16 -6.04 4.67
CA PHE A 137 -4.11 -5.85 3.59
C PHE A 137 -4.66 -4.44 3.59
N LYS A 138 -5.12 -4.00 2.43
CA LYS A 138 -5.73 -2.71 2.20
C LYS A 138 -7.03 -2.93 1.45
N ILE A 139 -8.13 -2.35 1.91
CA ILE A 139 -9.37 -2.30 1.13
C ILE A 139 -9.51 -0.93 0.52
N LEU A 140 -9.89 -0.90 -0.76
CA LEU A 140 -9.93 0.30 -1.58
C LEU A 140 -11.31 0.46 -2.20
N PHE A 141 -11.86 1.65 -2.02
CA PHE A 141 -13.14 2.05 -2.54
C PHE A 141 -13.00 3.15 -3.57
N SER A 142 -13.96 3.19 -4.48
CA SER A 142 -14.06 4.20 -5.52
C SER A 142 -15.36 4.99 -5.38
N ALA A 143 -15.30 6.29 -5.63
CA ALA A 143 -16.48 7.16 -5.72
C ALA A 143 -17.19 7.05 -7.09
N VAL A 144 -16.86 6.02 -7.88
CA VAL A 144 -17.41 5.80 -9.23
C VAL A 144 -18.90 5.48 -9.19
N LYS A 145 -19.65 6.09 -10.11
CA LYS A 145 -21.08 5.85 -10.32
C LYS A 145 -21.28 4.97 -11.55
N PRO A 146 -22.40 4.21 -11.64
CA PRO A 146 -22.74 3.45 -12.84
C PRO A 146 -22.71 4.29 -14.12
N SER A 147 -23.13 5.56 -14.03
CA SER A 147 -23.16 6.52 -15.13
C SER A 147 -21.78 6.98 -15.62
N ASP A 148 -20.70 6.68 -14.91
CA ASP A 148 -19.35 7.15 -15.25
C ASP A 148 -18.65 6.23 -16.26
N PHE A 149 -19.13 4.99 -16.42
CA PHE A 149 -18.61 4.03 -17.38
C PHE A 149 -19.06 4.36 -18.80
N ALA A 150 -18.14 4.25 -19.76
CA ALA A 150 -18.36 4.63 -21.16
C ALA A 150 -19.36 3.71 -21.88
N ASP A 151 -19.39 2.43 -21.50
CA ASP A 151 -20.28 1.40 -22.06
C ASP A 151 -21.60 1.24 -21.29
N GLY A 152 -21.79 2.00 -20.21
CA GLY A 152 -22.96 1.89 -19.34
C GLY A 152 -23.00 0.62 -18.48
N VAL A 153 -21.93 -0.19 -18.47
CA VAL A 153 -21.86 -1.41 -17.66
C VAL A 153 -21.33 -1.07 -16.28
N ASP A 154 -22.16 -1.27 -15.26
CA ASP A 154 -21.78 -1.08 -13.86
C ASP A 154 -20.88 -2.20 -13.35
N ARG A 155 -19.57 -2.01 -13.45
CA ARG A 155 -18.55 -2.98 -13.03
C ARG A 155 -18.57 -3.29 -11.54
N LEU A 156 -19.14 -2.39 -10.71
CA LEU A 156 -19.20 -2.55 -9.25
C LEU A 156 -20.61 -2.87 -8.75
N ALA A 157 -21.50 -3.36 -9.61
CA ALA A 157 -22.87 -3.70 -9.22
C ALA A 157 -22.89 -4.67 -8.02
N GLY A 158 -23.64 -4.28 -6.98
CA GLY A 158 -23.75 -5.05 -5.73
C GLY A 158 -22.52 -5.00 -4.81
N ALA A 159 -21.50 -4.18 -5.11
CA ALA A 159 -20.33 -4.05 -4.26
C ALA A 159 -20.72 -3.48 -2.87
N PRO A 160 -20.04 -3.92 -1.79
CA PRO A 160 -20.12 -3.24 -0.50
C PRO A 160 -19.89 -1.74 -0.63
N THR A 161 -20.62 -0.97 0.18
CA THR A 161 -20.57 0.50 0.14
C THR A 161 -20.29 1.09 1.50
N TRP A 162 -19.51 2.16 1.52
CA TRP A 162 -19.30 3.02 2.67
C TRP A 162 -19.65 4.47 2.33
N GLN A 163 -19.81 5.30 3.36
CA GLN A 163 -20.06 6.72 3.21
C GLN A 163 -19.03 7.50 4.03
N ILE A 164 -18.42 8.49 3.41
CA ILE A 164 -17.57 9.47 4.10
C ILE A 164 -18.22 10.85 4.06
N TYR A 165 -17.77 11.74 4.94
CA TYR A 165 -18.23 13.12 4.98
C TYR A 165 -17.07 14.08 4.80
N GLU A 166 -17.23 15.02 3.88
CA GLU A 166 -16.26 16.06 3.59
C GLU A 166 -16.98 17.37 3.27
N ASN A 167 -16.61 18.46 3.93
CA ASN A 167 -17.16 19.80 3.69
C ASN A 167 -18.70 19.86 3.71
N GLY A 168 -19.34 19.12 4.64
CA GLY A 168 -20.80 19.03 4.76
C GLY A 168 -21.48 18.19 3.68
N GLN A 169 -20.72 17.49 2.84
CA GLN A 169 -21.24 16.59 1.81
C GLN A 169 -20.96 15.13 2.14
N THR A 170 -21.92 14.27 1.81
CA THR A 170 -21.75 12.81 1.84
C THR A 170 -21.20 12.33 0.52
N ILE A 171 -20.19 11.47 0.56
CA ILE A 171 -19.61 10.83 -0.63
C ILE A 171 -19.81 9.33 -0.48
N ASP A 172 -20.54 8.73 -1.43
CA ASP A 172 -20.75 7.29 -1.51
C ASP A 172 -19.53 6.63 -2.15
N LEU A 173 -19.06 5.56 -1.50
CA LEU A 173 -17.89 4.79 -1.89
C LEU A 173 -18.27 3.34 -2.14
N ARG A 174 -17.70 2.71 -3.16
CA ARG A 174 -17.98 1.32 -3.56
C ARG A 174 -16.70 0.52 -3.61
N LEU A 175 -16.69 -0.67 -2.98
CA LEU A 175 -15.51 -1.54 -2.95
C LEU A 175 -15.09 -1.88 -4.39
N MET A 176 -13.82 -1.64 -4.71
CA MET A 176 -13.27 -1.86 -6.04
C MET A 176 -12.05 -2.79 -6.02
N GLN A 177 -11.18 -2.62 -5.04
CA GLN A 177 -9.86 -3.25 -5.00
C GLN A 177 -9.52 -3.65 -3.56
N MET A 178 -8.72 -4.69 -3.41
CA MET A 178 -8.08 -5.07 -2.17
C MET A 178 -6.64 -5.44 -2.49
N ASP A 179 -5.70 -4.83 -1.79
CA ASP A 179 -4.30 -5.20 -1.89
C ASP A 179 -3.88 -6.02 -0.68
N VAL A 180 -2.98 -6.96 -0.89
CA VAL A 180 -2.37 -7.78 0.16
C VAL A 180 -0.87 -7.77 0.00
N ALA A 181 -0.15 -7.82 1.11
CA ALA A 181 1.28 -8.05 1.14
C ALA A 181 1.61 -9.02 2.27
N ALA A 182 2.46 -10.00 2.00
CA ALA A 182 2.89 -10.98 2.98
C ALA A 182 4.41 -11.17 2.92
N ALA A 183 5.02 -11.26 4.10
CA ALA A 183 6.45 -11.51 4.21
C ALA A 183 6.77 -12.91 3.66
N ALA A 184 7.71 -12.96 2.72
CA ALA A 184 8.20 -14.14 2.03
C ALA A 184 9.73 -14.12 2.00
N PRO A 185 10.40 -14.52 3.10
CA PRO A 185 11.85 -14.41 3.24
C PRO A 185 12.66 -15.23 2.22
N ASP A 186 12.02 -16.12 1.48
CA ASP A 186 12.59 -16.95 0.42
C ASP A 186 12.59 -16.25 -0.96
N THR A 187 12.10 -15.01 -1.06
CA THR A 187 12.16 -14.18 -2.27
C THR A 187 13.28 -13.14 -2.15
N GLN A 188 13.76 -12.60 -3.28
CA GLN A 188 14.83 -11.58 -3.27
C GLN A 188 14.40 -10.28 -2.58
N THR A 189 13.11 -9.93 -2.68
CA THR A 189 12.54 -8.73 -2.07
C THR A 189 12.18 -8.94 -0.59
N GLY A 190 11.96 -10.19 -0.18
CA GLY A 190 11.42 -10.56 1.13
C GLY A 190 9.88 -10.49 1.20
N TRP A 191 9.20 -10.21 0.09
CA TRP A 191 7.76 -9.98 0.04
C TRP A 191 7.08 -10.65 -1.15
N VAL A 192 5.79 -10.94 -0.98
CA VAL A 192 4.82 -11.20 -2.04
C VAL A 192 3.73 -10.15 -1.93
N PHE A 193 3.48 -9.42 -3.00
CA PHE A 193 2.39 -8.45 -3.14
C PHE A 193 1.31 -9.01 -4.05
N GLY A 194 0.06 -8.67 -3.76
CA GLY A 194 -1.10 -9.14 -4.51
C GLY A 194 -2.21 -8.12 -4.56
N THR A 195 -2.99 -8.18 -5.63
CA THR A 195 -4.17 -7.36 -5.81
C THR A 195 -5.35 -8.25 -6.15
N LEU A 196 -6.49 -7.96 -5.52
CA LEU A 196 -7.80 -8.45 -5.88
C LEU A 196 -8.67 -7.29 -6.37
N ALA A 197 -9.59 -7.58 -7.28
CA ALA A 197 -10.56 -6.62 -7.81
C ALA A 197 -11.97 -7.17 -7.68
N TYR A 198 -12.94 -6.29 -7.46
CA TYR A 198 -14.34 -6.68 -7.34
C TYR A 198 -14.89 -7.18 -8.69
N ASP A 199 -15.49 -8.36 -8.72
CA ASP A 199 -16.15 -8.89 -9.91
C ASP A 199 -17.65 -9.03 -9.68
N ALA A 200 -18.42 -8.10 -10.27
CA ALA A 200 -19.88 -8.11 -10.16
C ALA A 200 -20.54 -9.36 -10.77
N SER A 201 -19.85 -10.08 -11.65
CA SER A 201 -20.38 -11.28 -12.31
C SER A 201 -20.26 -12.54 -11.45
N VAL A 202 -19.42 -12.53 -10.42
CA VAL A 202 -19.20 -13.70 -9.57
C VAL A 202 -20.30 -13.80 -8.52
N PRO A 203 -21.06 -14.92 -8.47
CA PRO A 203 -22.04 -15.14 -7.41
C PRO A 203 -21.31 -15.52 -6.12
N ASP A 204 -21.57 -14.76 -5.07
CA ASP A 204 -21.20 -15.10 -3.70
C ASP A 204 -22.24 -14.52 -2.72
N PRO A 205 -22.68 -15.28 -1.70
CA PRO A 205 -23.57 -14.78 -0.65
C PRO A 205 -23.01 -13.57 0.10
N SER A 206 -21.68 -13.50 0.27
CA SER A 206 -21.00 -12.32 0.81
C SER A 206 -20.45 -11.48 -0.35
N PRO A 207 -20.97 -10.25 -0.58
CA PRO A 207 -20.46 -9.38 -1.64
C PRO A 207 -18.97 -9.08 -1.50
N TRP A 208 -18.42 -9.07 -0.29
CA TRP A 208 -16.98 -8.93 -0.04
C TRP A 208 -16.15 -10.06 -0.66
N ARG A 209 -16.69 -11.28 -0.75
CA ARG A 209 -15.98 -12.45 -1.31
C ARG A 209 -16.00 -12.50 -2.84
N ARG A 210 -16.66 -11.53 -3.49
CA ARG A 210 -16.56 -11.26 -4.93
C ARG A 210 -15.27 -10.53 -5.31
N MET A 211 -14.41 -10.20 -4.35
CA MET A 211 -13.02 -9.82 -4.60
C MET A 211 -12.27 -11.01 -5.20
N ARG A 212 -11.91 -10.90 -6.49
CA ARG A 212 -11.23 -11.94 -7.27
C ARG A 212 -9.76 -11.61 -7.46
N PRO A 213 -8.89 -12.64 -7.49
CA PRO A 213 -7.47 -12.43 -7.79
C PRO A 213 -7.28 -11.67 -9.09
N VAL A 214 -6.49 -10.60 -9.06
CA VAL A 214 -5.91 -10.01 -10.27
C VAL A 214 -4.54 -10.64 -10.52
N GLY A 215 -3.74 -10.83 -9.47
CA GLY A 215 -2.47 -11.54 -9.54
C GLY A 215 -1.53 -11.25 -8.37
N LEU A 216 -0.31 -11.77 -8.48
CA LEU A 216 0.77 -11.63 -7.51
C LEU A 216 2.07 -11.16 -8.17
N SER A 217 2.92 -10.51 -7.40
CA SER A 217 4.34 -10.31 -7.71
C SER A 217 5.21 -10.48 -6.47
N TRP A 218 6.40 -11.06 -6.65
CA TRP A 218 7.40 -11.21 -5.58
C TRP A 218 8.77 -10.66 -5.96
N GLY A 219 8.84 -10.06 -7.13
CA GLY A 219 9.98 -9.37 -7.68
C GLY A 219 9.53 -8.39 -8.78
N ASN A 220 10.50 -7.74 -9.38
CA ASN A 220 10.36 -6.71 -10.38
C ASN A 220 10.77 -7.18 -11.76
N ASP A 221 11.06 -8.47 -11.99
CA ASP A 221 11.46 -8.99 -13.30
C ASP A 221 12.59 -8.12 -13.89
N GLU A 222 13.72 -8.04 -13.16
CA GLU A 222 14.77 -7.05 -13.42
C GLU A 222 15.21 -7.06 -14.90
N GLY A 223 15.30 -5.88 -15.50
CA GLY A 223 15.76 -5.73 -16.89
C GLY A 223 14.74 -6.08 -17.97
N VAL A 224 13.49 -6.42 -17.63
CA VAL A 224 12.42 -6.65 -18.62
C VAL A 224 11.71 -5.33 -18.97
N LYS A 225 11.67 -5.02 -20.27
CA LYS A 225 11.04 -3.80 -20.82
C LYS A 225 9.72 -4.06 -21.55
N PRO A 226 8.77 -3.10 -21.55
CA PRO A 226 7.52 -3.22 -22.31
C PRO A 226 7.71 -3.52 -23.79
N SER A 227 8.68 -2.87 -24.45
CA SER A 227 9.01 -3.13 -25.85
C SER A 227 9.40 -4.59 -26.12
N GLU A 228 10.15 -5.21 -25.22
CA GLU A 228 10.59 -6.60 -25.32
C GLU A 228 9.44 -7.58 -25.08
N VAL A 229 8.56 -7.30 -24.12
CA VAL A 229 7.35 -8.10 -23.86
C VAL A 229 6.40 -8.03 -25.05
N SER A 230 6.16 -6.83 -25.58
CA SER A 230 5.27 -6.61 -26.73
C SER A 230 5.79 -7.29 -28.00
N ALA A 231 7.11 -7.39 -28.16
CA ALA A 231 7.76 -8.11 -29.25
C ALA A 231 7.87 -9.64 -29.02
N GLY A 232 7.43 -10.15 -27.87
CA GLY A 232 7.55 -11.57 -27.52
C GLY A 232 8.99 -12.02 -27.24
N LEU A 233 9.90 -11.08 -26.97
CA LEU A 233 11.33 -11.36 -26.72
C LEU A 233 11.61 -11.72 -25.25
N LYS A 234 10.78 -11.25 -24.32
CA LYS A 234 10.89 -11.57 -22.89
C LYS A 234 9.51 -11.81 -22.28
N THR A 235 9.50 -12.56 -21.19
CA THR A 235 8.32 -12.84 -20.35
C THR A 235 8.63 -12.48 -18.90
N LEU A 236 7.60 -12.17 -18.13
CA LEU A 236 7.71 -12.02 -16.69
C LEU A 236 7.73 -13.39 -16.01
N HIS A 237 8.57 -13.55 -14.99
CA HIS A 237 8.78 -14.76 -14.21
C HIS A 237 8.52 -14.56 -12.71
N GLU A 238 8.56 -13.32 -12.23
CA GLU A 238 8.31 -12.93 -10.83
C GLU A 238 6.93 -12.28 -10.63
N THR A 239 6.12 -12.30 -11.69
CA THR A 239 4.74 -11.83 -11.76
C THR A 239 3.84 -12.92 -12.31
N VAL A 240 2.69 -13.12 -11.67
CA VAL A 240 1.61 -13.98 -12.18
C VAL A 240 0.32 -13.17 -12.23
N VAL A 241 -0.27 -13.07 -13.42
CA VAL A 241 -1.62 -12.51 -13.61
C VAL A 241 -2.62 -13.66 -13.57
N SER A 242 -3.66 -13.52 -12.76
CA SER A 242 -4.68 -14.52 -12.60
C SER A 242 -5.61 -14.60 -13.81
N SER A 243 -5.97 -15.83 -14.18
CA SER A 243 -7.05 -16.07 -15.14
C SER A 243 -8.44 -15.70 -14.60
N LEU A 244 -8.55 -15.46 -13.29
CA LEU A 244 -9.77 -15.07 -12.59
C LEU A 244 -9.97 -13.55 -12.53
N ALA A 245 -9.02 -12.77 -13.06
CA ALA A 245 -9.05 -11.32 -13.01
C ALA A 245 -10.24 -10.77 -13.81
N PRO A 246 -11.07 -9.88 -13.23
CA PRO A 246 -12.11 -9.21 -14.00
C PRO A 246 -11.46 -8.35 -15.09
N ALA A 247 -12.10 -8.28 -16.26
CA ALA A 247 -11.48 -7.71 -17.47
C ALA A 247 -10.97 -6.27 -17.28
N TYR A 248 -11.69 -5.42 -16.54
CA TYR A 248 -11.29 -4.04 -16.31
C TYR A 248 -9.98 -3.93 -15.49
N ALA A 249 -9.72 -4.90 -14.60
CA ALA A 249 -8.49 -4.96 -13.81
C ALA A 249 -7.35 -5.58 -14.63
N ALA A 250 -7.63 -6.66 -15.37
CA ALA A 250 -6.64 -7.30 -16.24
C ALA A 250 -6.12 -6.38 -17.36
N GLN A 251 -6.90 -5.37 -17.77
CA GLN A 251 -6.51 -4.36 -18.74
C GLN A 251 -5.71 -3.19 -18.15
N HIS A 252 -5.60 -3.12 -16.82
CA HIS A 252 -4.93 -2.03 -16.10
C HIS A 252 -3.80 -2.59 -15.22
N LEU A 253 -2.88 -3.30 -15.87
CA LEU A 253 -1.67 -3.79 -15.23
C LEU A 253 -0.57 -2.70 -15.21
N GLY A 254 0.49 -3.01 -14.49
CA GLY A 254 1.67 -2.17 -14.38
C GLY A 254 2.58 -2.19 -15.60
N TRP A 255 3.70 -1.51 -15.47
CA TRP A 255 4.69 -1.33 -16.52
C TRP A 255 5.25 -2.69 -16.99
N ALA A 256 5.18 -2.92 -18.31
CA ALA A 256 5.47 -4.20 -18.98
C ALA A 256 4.54 -5.37 -18.62
N GLY A 257 3.36 -5.10 -18.03
CA GLY A 257 2.40 -6.13 -17.60
C GLY A 257 2.64 -6.66 -16.19
N ARG A 258 3.50 -6.01 -15.40
CA ARG A 258 3.73 -6.36 -13.99
C ARG A 258 2.46 -6.18 -13.16
N MET A 259 2.37 -6.92 -12.06
CA MET A 259 1.22 -6.82 -11.15
C MET A 259 1.07 -5.39 -10.61
N ASN A 260 -0.14 -4.86 -10.69
CA ASN A 260 -0.56 -3.54 -10.22
C ASN A 260 -2.08 -3.52 -10.03
N GLY A 261 -2.60 -2.71 -9.12
CA GLY A 261 -4.03 -2.60 -8.88
C GLY A 261 -4.76 -1.65 -9.84
N PRO A 262 -6.08 -1.82 -10.05
CA PRO A 262 -6.90 -0.90 -10.85
C PRO A 262 -6.72 0.59 -10.54
N VAL A 263 -6.52 0.95 -9.27
CA VAL A 263 -6.35 2.34 -8.82
C VAL A 263 -4.89 2.80 -8.87
N ASP A 264 -3.94 1.88 -9.05
CA ASP A 264 -2.52 2.19 -9.01
C ASP A 264 -2.05 2.88 -10.29
N ASN A 265 -0.79 3.33 -10.31
CA ASN A 265 -0.24 4.02 -11.47
C ASN A 265 0.39 3.01 -12.45
N PRO A 266 -0.09 2.91 -13.72
CA PRO A 266 0.39 1.91 -14.67
C PRO A 266 1.85 2.09 -15.12
N ILE A 267 2.51 3.19 -14.75
CA ILE A 267 3.95 3.39 -15.00
C ILE A 267 4.86 2.65 -14.00
N SER A 268 4.27 1.91 -13.05
CA SER A 268 4.97 1.18 -11.98
C SER A 268 4.42 -0.25 -11.85
N GLY A 269 4.70 -0.92 -10.75
CA GLY A 269 4.09 -2.18 -10.31
C GLY A 269 4.17 -2.25 -8.79
N CYS A 270 3.48 -3.22 -8.15
CA CYS A 270 3.37 -3.28 -6.69
C CYS A 270 4.76 -3.26 -6.00
N ILE A 271 5.65 -4.18 -6.39
CA ILE A 271 7.02 -4.27 -5.84
C ILE A 271 7.83 -3.01 -6.17
N SER A 272 7.71 -2.47 -7.38
CA SER A 272 8.42 -1.26 -7.81
C SER A 272 8.05 -0.03 -6.97
N CYS A 273 6.74 0.19 -6.75
CA CYS A 273 6.22 1.28 -5.96
C CYS A 273 6.57 1.12 -4.47
N HIS A 274 6.32 -0.05 -3.90
CA HIS A 274 6.56 -0.30 -2.48
C HIS A 274 8.05 -0.41 -2.15
N GLY A 275 8.89 -0.84 -3.08
CA GLY A 275 10.35 -0.92 -2.91
C GLY A 275 11.00 0.44 -2.67
N THR A 276 10.29 1.54 -2.90
CA THR A 276 10.76 2.91 -2.57
C THR A 276 10.43 3.33 -1.14
N ALA A 277 9.89 2.44 -0.31
CA ALA A 277 9.60 2.73 1.09
C ALA A 277 10.91 2.94 1.87
N GLN A 278 11.23 4.21 2.14
CA GLN A 278 12.40 4.64 2.90
C GLN A 278 12.17 5.98 3.60
N SER A 279 13.07 6.33 4.51
CA SER A 279 13.20 7.67 5.09
C SER A 279 14.63 8.20 4.91
N PRO A 280 14.83 9.42 4.37
CA PRO A 280 13.82 10.30 3.74
C PRO A 280 13.16 9.66 2.52
N ARG A 281 11.95 10.12 2.15
CA ARG A 281 11.15 9.47 1.09
C ARG A 281 11.80 9.55 -0.29
N ALA A 282 11.77 8.43 -1.02
CA ALA A 282 12.11 8.36 -2.43
C ALA A 282 10.87 8.56 -3.33
N PRO A 283 11.05 8.97 -4.61
CA PRO A 283 9.97 9.00 -5.59
C PRO A 283 9.42 7.58 -5.84
N ILE A 284 8.12 7.39 -5.63
CA ILE A 284 7.45 6.07 -5.77
C ILE A 284 7.34 5.60 -7.23
N PHE A 285 7.51 6.50 -8.19
CA PHE A 285 7.44 6.22 -9.63
C PHE A 285 8.62 6.87 -10.36
N PRO A 286 8.95 6.39 -11.58
CA PRO A 286 9.87 7.08 -12.45
C PRO A 286 9.46 8.56 -12.63
N VAL A 287 10.38 9.46 -12.32
CA VAL A 287 10.13 10.91 -12.44
C VAL A 287 10.05 11.34 -13.90
N ALA A 288 9.48 12.52 -14.17
CA ALA A 288 9.20 12.98 -15.53
C ALA A 288 10.45 13.04 -16.45
N GLY A 289 11.66 13.24 -15.89
CA GLY A 289 12.92 13.20 -16.65
C GLY A 289 13.31 11.80 -17.14
N CYS A 290 12.75 10.73 -16.57
CA CYS A 290 13.04 9.34 -16.91
C CYS A 290 12.17 8.87 -18.07
N THR A 291 12.58 9.26 -19.28
CA THR A 291 11.77 9.07 -20.49
C THR A 291 12.03 7.73 -21.18
N SER A 292 13.26 7.20 -21.10
CA SER A 292 13.60 5.92 -21.73
C SER A 292 13.21 4.71 -20.85
N GLU A 293 12.96 3.56 -21.47
CA GLU A 293 12.71 2.32 -20.73
C GLU A 293 13.91 1.93 -19.85
N ASP A 294 15.14 2.13 -20.35
CA ASP A 294 16.37 1.82 -19.59
C ASP A 294 16.52 2.70 -18.34
N GLN A 295 16.13 3.98 -18.40
CA GLN A 295 16.09 4.84 -17.22
C GLN A 295 15.05 4.38 -16.20
N LYS A 296 13.88 3.94 -16.67
CA LYS A 296 12.79 3.48 -15.81
C LYS A 296 13.14 2.20 -15.06
N LEU A 297 13.99 1.33 -15.63
CA LEU A 297 14.45 0.09 -14.99
C LEU A 297 15.08 0.29 -13.60
N HIS A 298 15.53 1.50 -13.26
CA HIS A 298 16.00 1.80 -11.91
C HIS A 298 14.92 1.57 -10.82
N TRP A 299 13.64 1.77 -11.15
CA TRP A 299 12.50 1.49 -10.25
C TRP A 299 12.11 0.01 -10.20
N PHE A 300 12.66 -0.82 -11.11
CA PHE A 300 12.33 -2.24 -11.24
C PHE A 300 13.52 -3.10 -10.83
N ARG A 301 14.11 -2.77 -9.67
CA ARG A 301 15.17 -3.54 -9.01
C ARG A 301 14.59 -4.40 -7.90
N ASN A 302 15.12 -5.60 -7.70
CA ASN A 302 14.80 -6.47 -6.58
C ASN A 302 15.69 -6.14 -5.40
N LEU A 303 15.25 -5.17 -4.60
CA LEU A 303 15.91 -4.79 -3.37
C LEU A 303 15.33 -5.60 -2.21
N PRO A 304 16.16 -6.26 -1.38
CA PRO A 304 15.70 -6.78 -0.09
C PRO A 304 15.09 -5.63 0.72
N GLY A 305 14.03 -5.88 1.49
CA GLY A 305 13.36 -4.83 2.26
C GLY A 305 14.22 -4.11 3.32
N THR A 306 15.40 -4.64 3.63
CA THR A 306 16.43 -4.01 4.47
C THR A 306 17.33 -3.02 3.72
N VAL A 307 17.23 -2.97 2.39
CA VAL A 307 18.04 -2.12 1.52
C VAL A 307 17.18 -0.95 1.04
N ALA A 308 17.62 0.28 1.35
CA ALA A 308 16.91 1.46 0.92
C ALA A 308 17.01 1.63 -0.61
N PHE A 309 15.98 2.21 -1.21
CA PHE A 309 15.94 2.48 -2.64
C PHE A 309 17.09 3.38 -3.13
N GLY A 310 17.44 4.38 -2.32
CA GLY A 310 18.47 5.38 -2.59
C GLY A 310 17.91 6.69 -3.16
N LEU A 311 18.81 7.65 -3.39
CA LEU A 311 18.48 8.90 -4.08
C LEU A 311 18.66 8.74 -5.58
N VAL A 312 17.88 9.48 -6.34
CA VAL A 312 17.92 9.49 -7.81
C VAL A 312 17.98 10.93 -8.29
N ASP A 313 18.90 11.20 -9.21
CA ASP A 313 18.96 12.48 -9.91
C ASP A 313 17.75 12.60 -10.84
N GLN A 314 16.97 13.67 -10.68
CA GLN A 314 15.67 13.79 -11.35
C GLN A 314 15.77 14.06 -12.86
N THR A 315 16.97 14.37 -13.37
CA THR A 315 17.22 14.69 -14.78
C THR A 315 17.80 13.49 -15.52
N THR A 316 18.79 12.83 -14.91
CA THR A 316 19.57 11.73 -15.50
C THR A 316 19.03 10.36 -15.13
N CYS A 317 18.23 10.28 -14.06
CA CYS A 317 17.68 9.05 -13.49
C CYS A 317 18.75 8.08 -12.99
N GLN A 318 19.93 8.62 -12.66
CA GLN A 318 21.05 7.87 -12.09
C GLN A 318 21.00 7.93 -10.57
N ALA A 319 21.52 6.89 -9.93
CA ALA A 319 21.65 6.85 -8.48
C ALA A 319 22.59 7.97 -7.99
N VAL A 320 22.20 8.62 -6.89
CA VAL A 320 22.97 9.67 -6.24
C VAL A 320 23.40 9.19 -4.85
N GLN A 321 24.64 9.50 -4.48
CA GLN A 321 25.13 9.21 -3.13
C GLN A 321 24.52 10.19 -2.13
N SER A 322 24.02 9.66 -1.01
CA SER A 322 23.58 10.46 0.12
C SER A 322 24.71 10.60 1.14
N THR A 323 24.91 11.81 1.65
CA THR A 323 25.74 12.06 2.84
C THR A 323 24.98 11.74 4.13
N ASP A 324 23.65 11.83 4.10
CA ASP A 324 22.78 11.55 5.23
C ASP A 324 22.37 10.07 5.27
N PRO A 325 22.08 9.51 6.46
CA PRO A 325 21.55 8.15 6.59
C PRO A 325 20.21 8.00 5.87
N ILE A 326 20.09 6.96 5.04
CA ILE A 326 18.82 6.53 4.45
C ILE A 326 18.45 5.19 5.06
N VAL A 327 17.21 5.07 5.52
CA VAL A 327 16.70 3.85 6.14
C VAL A 327 15.58 3.26 5.30
N ALA A 328 15.71 1.98 4.96
CA ALA A 328 14.64 1.22 4.34
C ALA A 328 13.50 1.00 5.34
N LEU A 329 12.25 1.08 4.87
CA LEU A 329 11.07 0.86 5.69
C LEU A 329 10.32 -0.41 5.27
N ASP A 330 11.08 -1.38 4.75
CA ASP A 330 10.67 -2.74 4.46
C ASP A 330 9.33 -2.80 3.70
N TYR A 331 9.31 -2.13 2.54
CA TYR A 331 8.17 -2.04 1.62
C TYR A 331 6.91 -1.36 2.17
N SER A 332 6.93 -0.81 3.39
CA SER A 332 5.77 -0.13 3.99
C SER A 332 5.72 1.37 3.66
N LEU A 333 4.98 1.72 2.60
CA LEU A 333 4.73 3.12 2.24
C LEU A 333 3.93 3.88 3.32
N GLN A 334 3.02 3.21 4.06
CA GLN A 334 2.33 3.85 5.18
C GLN A 334 3.30 4.17 6.33
N MET A 335 4.31 3.31 6.59
CA MET A 335 5.35 3.63 7.56
C MET A 335 6.17 4.84 7.08
N ALA A 336 6.49 4.92 5.78
CA ALA A 336 7.19 6.08 5.22
C ALA A 336 6.42 7.39 5.39
N VAL A 337 5.10 7.37 5.21
CA VAL A 337 4.21 8.51 5.47
C VAL A 337 4.19 8.87 6.96
N ALA A 338 3.99 7.88 7.84
CA ALA A 338 3.93 8.11 9.29
C ALA A 338 5.25 8.70 9.83
N VAL A 339 6.38 8.16 9.39
CA VAL A 339 7.73 8.62 9.73
C VAL A 339 7.97 10.04 9.20
N GLN A 340 7.56 10.33 7.96
CA GLN A 340 7.61 11.68 7.38
C GLN A 340 6.80 12.69 8.20
N ASN A 341 5.57 12.34 8.57
CA ASN A 341 4.69 13.23 9.33
C ASN A 341 5.34 13.66 10.65
N VAL A 342 5.96 12.74 11.38
CA VAL A 342 6.59 13.07 12.67
C VAL A 342 7.93 13.78 12.52
N ILE A 343 8.81 13.29 11.65
CA ILE A 343 10.18 13.83 11.52
C ILE A 343 10.17 15.12 10.71
N GLN A 344 9.56 15.11 9.52
CA GLN A 344 9.65 16.23 8.58
C GLN A 344 8.60 17.30 8.88
N PHE A 345 7.37 16.90 9.22
CA PHE A 345 6.28 17.85 9.46
C PHE A 345 6.05 18.14 10.93
N HIS A 346 6.88 17.58 11.83
CA HIS A 346 6.78 17.79 13.27
C HIS A 346 5.38 17.48 13.83
N ASP A 347 4.65 16.56 13.20
CA ASP A 347 3.35 16.13 13.69
C ASP A 347 3.51 15.60 15.11
N VAL A 348 2.51 15.90 15.94
CA VAL A 348 2.54 15.60 17.36
C VAL A 348 1.61 14.43 17.56
N ASN A 349 2.12 13.35 18.16
CA ASN A 349 1.25 12.26 18.57
C ASN A 349 0.25 12.82 19.61
N PRO A 350 -1.05 12.96 19.28
CA PRO A 350 -2.00 13.56 20.20
C PRO A 350 -2.25 12.68 21.44
N CYS A 351 -1.80 11.43 21.40
CA CYS A 351 -1.86 10.48 22.52
C CYS A 351 -0.60 10.51 23.40
N SER A 352 0.48 11.21 23.01
CA SER A 352 1.62 11.41 23.89
C SER A 352 1.40 12.65 24.75
N GLY A 353 1.42 12.46 26.07
CA GLY A 353 1.31 13.55 27.03
C GLY A 353 2.33 14.64 26.71
N GLN A 354 1.83 15.85 26.48
CA GLN A 354 2.52 16.93 25.79
C GLN A 354 3.95 17.24 26.28
N ASN A 355 4.90 17.25 25.35
CA ASN A 355 6.09 18.11 25.42
C ASN A 355 6.52 18.51 23.99
N ILE A 356 5.76 19.44 23.41
CA ILE A 356 5.86 19.91 22.01
C ILE A 356 7.12 20.76 21.73
N THR A 357 7.99 20.92 22.73
CA THR A 357 9.15 21.83 22.72
C THR A 357 10.49 21.09 22.64
N GLN A 358 10.51 19.76 22.62
CA GLN A 358 11.74 18.99 22.49
C GLN A 358 12.18 18.92 21.01
N PRO A 359 13.47 19.11 20.70
CA PRO A 359 13.99 18.87 19.36
C PRO A 359 13.80 17.39 18.98
N ARG A 360 13.21 17.15 17.81
CA ARG A 360 12.96 15.79 17.29
C ARG A 360 14.28 15.08 16.98
N ILE A 361 14.33 13.79 17.29
CA ILE A 361 15.51 12.95 17.08
C ILE A 361 15.23 11.92 15.99
N PHE A 362 16.09 11.89 14.98
CA PHE A 362 16.15 10.82 13.99
C PHE A 362 17.07 9.70 14.50
N ARG A 363 16.47 8.61 14.99
CA ARG A 363 17.20 7.46 15.53
C ARG A 363 17.43 6.39 14.47
N VAL A 364 18.69 6.10 14.16
CA VAL A 364 19.11 5.09 13.18
C VAL A 364 20.30 4.29 13.69
N TRP A 365 20.70 3.22 12.99
CA TRP A 365 21.82 2.38 13.45
C TRP A 365 23.16 3.13 13.60
N LYS A 366 23.31 4.28 12.93
CA LYS A 366 24.50 5.15 13.02
C LYS A 366 24.50 6.09 14.23
N GLY A 367 23.42 6.13 15.01
CA GLY A 367 23.24 7.03 16.15
C GLY A 367 21.99 7.91 16.01
N ASP A 368 21.91 8.89 16.91
CA ASP A 368 20.81 9.85 17.02
C ASP A 368 21.21 11.17 16.36
N PHE A 369 20.38 11.67 15.44
CA PHE A 369 20.61 12.91 14.70
C PHE A 369 19.49 13.92 14.98
N PRO A 370 19.77 15.19 15.31
CA PRO A 370 18.72 16.19 15.47
C PRO A 370 18.08 16.48 14.11
N VAL A 371 16.75 16.59 14.08
CA VAL A 371 16.03 17.00 12.88
C VAL A 371 16.01 18.53 12.83
N GLY A 372 16.69 19.13 11.86
CA GLY A 372 16.65 20.58 11.66
C GLY A 372 15.42 21.00 10.87
N GLY A 373 14.50 21.77 11.47
CA GLY A 373 13.35 22.33 10.77
C GLY A 373 12.37 23.07 11.71
N GLU A 374 11.82 24.19 11.22
CA GLU A 374 10.74 24.91 11.90
C GLU A 374 9.44 24.10 11.86
N ILE A 375 8.67 24.14 12.96
CA ILE A 375 7.36 23.50 13.05
C ILE A 375 6.42 24.20 12.05
N PRO A 376 5.68 23.48 11.18
CA PRO A 376 4.72 24.10 10.29
C PRO A 376 3.72 24.97 11.08
N PRO A 377 3.38 26.17 10.58
CA PRO A 377 2.44 27.04 11.24
C PRO A 377 1.08 26.36 11.40
N GLU A 378 0.35 26.71 12.47
CA GLU A 378 -0.88 26.02 12.90
C GLU A 378 -1.98 25.99 11.83
N ASN A 379 -2.00 26.94 10.91
CA ASN A 379 -2.91 26.97 9.76
C ASN A 379 -2.62 25.89 8.70
N GLU A 380 -1.43 25.30 8.69
CA GLU A 380 -1.08 24.13 7.88
C GLU A 380 -1.39 22.82 8.61
N ARG A 381 -1.70 22.89 9.92
CA ARG A 381 -2.27 21.80 10.71
C ARG A 381 -3.76 21.81 10.50
N ILE A 382 -4.21 21.06 9.48
CA ILE A 382 -5.63 20.95 9.16
C ILE A 382 -6.36 20.30 10.35
N HIS A 383 -6.98 21.14 11.17
CA HIS A 383 -8.11 20.76 12.00
C HIS A 383 -9.33 20.70 11.08
N ARG A 384 -9.92 19.51 10.91
CA ARG A 384 -11.30 19.39 10.45
C ARG A 384 -12.18 19.04 11.63
#